data_AF-A0A3N5VTY8-F1
#
_entry.id   AF-A0A3N5VTY8-F1
#
_cell.length_a   1.000
_cell.length_b   1.000
_cell.length_c   1.000
_cell.angle_alpha   90.00
_cell.angle_beta   90.00
_cell.angle_gamma   90.00
#
_symmetry.space_group_name_H-M   'P 1'
#
loop_
_entity.id
_entity.type
_entity.pdbx_description
1 polymer ?
#
loop_
_entity_poly.entity_id
_entity_poly.type
_entity_poly.pdbx_seq_one_letter_code
_entity_poly.pdbx_strand_id
1 'polypeptide(L)'
;KEAPYIEAARAYGAGGFRIVFRYMIPQVIPMLIPAFVTAIPGFVFLEASLSILGLGDPDIPTWGKLLSDAYANEALYKGYYYWVLEPAVLLMITGMSFAMSGFALDRMFNPRLRTA
;
A
#
# COMPACT_ATOMS: atom_id res chain seq x y z
N LYS A 1 18.39 -14.16 14.29
CA LYS A 1 19.00 -13.71 15.56
C LYS A 1 18.01 -14.02 16.66
N GLU A 2 18.45 -14.73 17.69
CA GLU A 2 17.66 -15.02 18.90
C GLU A 2 17.05 -13.72 19.43
N ALA A 3 15.85 -13.79 19.96
CA ALA A 3 15.10 -12.64 20.48
C ALA A 3 15.25 -12.63 22.01
N PRO A 4 16.38 -12.12 22.56
CA PRO A 4 16.64 -12.18 24.00
C PRO A 4 15.56 -11.47 24.82
N TYR A 5 14.86 -10.51 24.23
CA TYR A 5 13.69 -9.86 24.84
C TYR A 5 12.49 -10.79 25.02
N ILE A 6 12.31 -11.79 24.14
CA ILE A 6 11.26 -12.82 24.25
C ILE A 6 11.65 -13.87 25.30
N GLU A 7 12.92 -14.31 25.29
CA GLU A 7 13.43 -15.27 26.28
C GLU A 7 13.39 -14.69 27.69
N ALA A 8 13.82 -13.43 27.87
CA ALA A 8 13.70 -12.72 29.13
C ALA A 8 12.22 -12.58 29.57
N ALA A 9 11.32 -12.17 28.68
CA ALA A 9 9.90 -12.08 29.00
C ALA A 9 9.31 -13.44 29.44
N ARG A 10 9.73 -14.53 28.79
CA ARG A 10 9.31 -15.89 29.15
C ARG A 10 9.88 -16.32 30.51
N ALA A 11 11.14 -16.00 30.81
CA ALA A 11 11.76 -16.27 32.10
C ALA A 11 11.07 -15.53 33.26
N TYR A 12 10.49 -14.35 33.00
CA TYR A 12 9.64 -13.60 33.93
C TYR A 12 8.18 -14.12 34.03
N GLY A 13 7.85 -15.25 33.41
CA GLY A 13 6.52 -15.85 33.46
C GLY A 13 5.47 -15.16 32.57
N ALA A 14 5.88 -14.37 31.56
CA ALA A 14 4.92 -13.79 30.62
C ALA A 14 4.30 -14.88 29.74
N GLY A 15 2.96 -14.95 29.73
CA GLY A 15 2.21 -15.81 28.82
C GLY A 15 2.36 -15.39 27.35
N GLY A 16 2.14 -16.33 26.42
CA GLY A 16 2.32 -16.11 24.98
C GLY A 16 1.57 -14.90 24.42
N PHE A 17 0.32 -14.68 24.84
CA PHE A 17 -0.46 -13.49 24.46
C PHE A 17 0.22 -12.19 24.90
N ARG A 18 0.75 -12.12 26.12
CA ARG A 18 1.45 -10.95 26.62
C ARG A 18 2.73 -10.69 25.82
N ILE A 19 3.45 -11.74 25.45
CA ILE A 19 4.66 -11.63 24.62
C ILE A 19 4.32 -11.02 23.25
N VAL A 20 3.31 -11.56 22.57
CA VAL A 20 2.89 -11.10 21.23
C VAL A 20 2.47 -9.63 21.27
N PHE A 21 1.49 -9.28 22.11
CA PHE A 21 0.89 -7.94 22.08
C PHE A 21 1.78 -6.86 22.73
N ARG A 22 2.62 -7.21 23.71
CA ARG A 22 3.44 -6.21 24.42
C ARG A 22 4.84 -6.06 23.84
N TYR A 23 5.40 -7.10 23.22
CA TYR A 23 6.80 -7.09 22.79
C TYR A 23 6.94 -7.23 21.28
N MET A 24 6.25 -8.19 20.65
CA MET A 24 6.40 -8.41 19.20
C MET A 24 5.68 -7.34 18.37
N ILE A 25 4.39 -7.12 18.61
CA ILE A 25 3.56 -6.19 17.83
C ILE A 25 4.14 -4.78 17.82
N PRO A 26 4.46 -4.14 18.97
CA PRO A 26 4.98 -2.78 18.97
C PRO A 26 6.34 -2.65 18.29
N GLN A 27 7.11 -3.73 18.22
CA GLN A 27 8.43 -3.75 17.59
C GLN A 27 8.35 -3.88 16.07
N VAL A 28 7.37 -4.62 15.53
CA VAL A 28 7.21 -4.80 14.08
C VAL A 28 6.39 -3.69 13.44
N ILE A 29 5.47 -3.04 14.17
CA ILE A 29 4.62 -1.94 13.66
C ILE A 29 5.43 -0.84 12.94
N PRO A 30 6.53 -0.30 13.50
CA PRO A 30 7.33 0.74 12.84
C PRO A 30 7.89 0.31 11.49
N MET A 31 8.18 -0.98 11.30
CA MET A 31 8.68 -1.52 10.04
C MET A 31 7.55 -1.88 9.07
N LEU A 32 6.41 -2.33 9.59
CA LEU A 32 5.26 -2.72 8.78
C LEU A 32 4.54 -1.52 8.16
N ILE A 33 4.38 -0.42 8.89
CA ILE A 33 3.64 0.76 8.40
C ILE A 33 4.22 1.29 7.08
N PRO A 34 5.53 1.59 6.96
CA PRO A 34 6.12 2.06 5.70
C PRO A 34 5.98 1.03 4.58
N ALA A 35 6.14 -0.26 4.89
CA ALA A 35 5.99 -1.34 3.91
C ALA A 35 4.57 -1.41 3.34
N PHE A 36 3.55 -1.31 4.20
CA PHE A 36 2.16 -1.25 3.76
C PHE A 36 1.87 -0.02 2.90
N VAL A 37 2.32 1.16 3.32
CA VAL A 37 2.11 2.41 2.56
C VAL A 37 2.77 2.34 1.18
N THR A 38 3.97 1.76 1.10
CA THR A 38 4.71 1.61 -0.17
C THR A 38 4.05 0.58 -1.10
N ALA A 39 3.26 -0.35 -0.57
CA ALA A 39 2.52 -1.33 -1.37
C ALA A 39 1.23 -0.77 -1.99
N ILE A 40 0.67 0.33 -1.46
CA ILE A 40 -0.61 0.91 -1.91
C ILE A 40 -0.63 1.20 -3.43
N PRO A 41 0.37 1.89 -4.02
CA PRO A 41 0.38 2.13 -5.47
C PRO A 41 0.31 0.83 -6.28
N GLY A 42 1.01 -0.21 -5.82
CA GLY A 42 0.97 -1.53 -6.46
C GLY A 42 -0.43 -2.15 -6.45
N PHE A 43 -1.16 -2.04 -5.34
CA PHE A 43 -2.54 -2.51 -5.27
C PHE A 43 -3.50 -1.71 -6.14
N VAL A 44 -3.31 -0.40 -6.25
CA VAL A 44 -4.09 0.46 -7.15
C VAL A 44 -3.89 0.03 -8.61
N PHE A 45 -2.65 -0.20 -9.05
CA PHE A 45 -2.38 -0.70 -10.41
C PHE A 45 -2.92 -2.12 -10.64
N LEU A 46 -2.86 -2.98 -9.61
CA LEU A 46 -3.42 -4.32 -9.68
C LEU A 46 -4.94 -4.29 -9.86
N GLU A 47 -5.66 -3.46 -9.10
CA GLU A 47 -7.11 -3.28 -9.24
C GLU A 47 -7.46 -2.74 -10.64
N ALA A 48 -6.77 -1.73 -11.13
CA ALA A 48 -7.00 -1.19 -12.47
C ALA A 48 -6.76 -2.25 -13.56
N SER A 49 -5.71 -3.07 -13.40
CA SER A 49 -5.42 -4.18 -14.32
C SER A 49 -6.51 -5.25 -14.29
N LEU A 50 -7.02 -5.60 -13.11
CA LEU A 50 -8.13 -6.53 -12.96
C LEU A 50 -9.42 -5.99 -13.58
N SER A 51 -9.70 -4.70 -13.43
CA SER A 51 -10.85 -4.05 -14.05
C SER A 51 -10.79 -4.10 -15.58
N ILE A 52 -9.62 -3.91 -16.18
CA ILE A 52 -9.41 -4.08 -17.64
C ILE A 52 -9.61 -5.54 -18.08
N LEU A 53 -9.24 -6.51 -17.25
CA LEU A 53 -9.51 -7.94 -17.49
C LEU A 53 -10.98 -8.33 -17.25
N GLY A 54 -11.84 -7.41 -16.82
CA GLY A 54 -13.24 -7.68 -16.50
C GLY A 54 -13.46 -8.42 -15.17
N LEU A 55 -12.44 -8.44 -14.30
CA LEU A 55 -12.47 -9.09 -12.97
C LEU A 55 -12.70 -8.10 -11.82
N GLY A 56 -12.85 -6.81 -12.13
CA GLY A 56 -13.20 -5.77 -11.18
C GLY A 56 -14.69 -5.78 -10.80
N ASP A 57 -15.03 -5.12 -9.70
CA ASP A 57 -16.42 -4.97 -9.27
C ASP A 57 -17.19 -4.07 -10.26
N PRO A 58 -18.31 -4.54 -10.86
CA PRO A 58 -19.07 -3.75 -11.82
C PRO A 58 -19.76 -2.54 -11.20
N ASP A 59 -20.06 -2.56 -9.89
CA ASP A 59 -20.92 -1.56 -9.25
C ASP A 59 -20.11 -0.41 -8.60
N ILE A 60 -18.81 -0.60 -8.37
CA ILE A 60 -17.96 0.38 -7.71
C ILE A 60 -17.22 1.24 -8.75
N PRO A 61 -17.49 2.56 -8.83
CA PRO A 61 -16.83 3.44 -9.78
C PRO A 61 -15.41 3.81 -9.30
N THR A 62 -14.44 2.92 -9.51
CA THR A 62 -13.02 3.20 -9.27
C THR A 62 -12.39 3.96 -10.45
N TRP A 63 -11.27 4.65 -10.22
CA TRP A 63 -10.53 5.31 -11.31
C TRP A 63 -9.97 4.32 -12.33
N GLY A 64 -9.54 3.13 -11.89
CA GLY A 64 -9.08 2.06 -12.78
C GLY A 64 -10.21 1.54 -13.67
N LYS A 65 -11.40 1.35 -13.11
CA LYS A 65 -12.61 1.03 -13.86
C LYS A 65 -12.97 2.12 -14.86
N LEU A 66 -12.86 3.40 -14.48
CA LEU A 66 -13.16 4.50 -15.39
C LEU A 66 -12.25 4.48 -16.64
N LEU A 67 -10.96 4.15 -16.47
CA LEU A 67 -10.05 3.92 -17.59
C LEU A 67 -10.49 2.72 -18.44
N SER A 68 -10.88 1.61 -17.80
CA SER A 68 -11.36 0.41 -18.49
C SER A 68 -12.61 0.70 -19.33
N ASP A 69 -13.58 1.39 -18.76
CA ASP A 69 -14.82 1.76 -19.44
C ASP A 69 -14.54 2.75 -20.59
N ALA A 70 -13.65 3.71 -20.39
CA ALA A 70 -13.21 4.63 -21.44
C ALA A 70 -12.49 3.90 -22.59
N TYR A 71 -11.69 2.87 -22.27
CA TYR A 71 -11.03 2.02 -23.26
C TYR A 71 -12.06 1.18 -24.03
N ALA A 72 -12.97 0.51 -23.33
CA ALA A 72 -14.02 -0.33 -23.93
C ALA A 72 -14.99 0.46 -24.83
N ASN A 73 -15.25 1.73 -24.50
CA ASN A 73 -16.14 2.60 -25.27
C ASN A 73 -15.43 3.37 -26.39
N GLU A 74 -14.14 3.10 -26.63
CA GLU A 74 -13.33 3.79 -27.64
C GLU A 74 -13.32 5.32 -27.43
N ALA A 75 -13.29 5.77 -26.17
CA ALA A 75 -13.41 7.18 -25.80
C ALA A 75 -12.39 8.06 -26.52
N LEU A 76 -11.15 7.58 -26.68
CA LEU A 76 -10.11 8.29 -27.44
C LEU A 76 -10.49 8.52 -28.91
N TYR A 77 -11.04 7.51 -29.58
CA TYR A 77 -11.44 7.61 -30.99
C TYR A 77 -12.66 8.51 -31.17
N LYS A 78 -13.53 8.58 -30.16
CA LYS A 78 -14.73 9.44 -30.13
C LYS A 78 -14.45 10.88 -29.70
N GLY A 79 -13.20 11.23 -29.36
CA GLY A 79 -12.82 12.57 -28.90
C GLY A 79 -13.12 12.86 -27.43
N TYR A 80 -13.39 11.82 -26.63
CA TYR A 80 -13.65 11.90 -25.19
C TYR A 80 -12.37 11.71 -24.36
N TYR A 81 -11.31 12.46 -24.70
CA TYR A 81 -9.98 12.35 -24.07
C TYR A 81 -9.98 12.65 -22.56
N TYR A 82 -10.88 13.52 -22.08
CA TYR A 82 -10.99 13.87 -20.66
C TYR A 82 -11.27 12.67 -19.76
N TRP A 83 -12.08 11.71 -20.23
CA TRP A 83 -12.44 10.49 -19.50
C TRP A 83 -11.26 9.54 -19.26
N VAL A 84 -10.16 9.71 -19.99
CA VAL A 84 -8.92 8.95 -19.79
C VAL A 84 -7.90 9.79 -19.02
N LEU A 85 -7.75 11.07 -19.41
CA LEU A 85 -6.70 11.94 -18.87
C LEU A 85 -6.92 12.25 -17.38
N GLU A 86 -8.14 12.60 -16.98
CA GLU A 86 -8.46 12.97 -15.59
C GLU A 86 -8.17 11.84 -14.60
N PRO A 87 -8.73 10.62 -14.75
CA PRO A 87 -8.44 9.53 -13.82
C PRO A 87 -6.98 9.07 -13.90
N ALA A 88 -6.33 9.14 -15.06
CA ALA A 88 -4.90 8.79 -15.18
C ALA A 88 -4.01 9.76 -14.37
N VAL A 89 -4.27 11.06 -14.45
CA VAL A 89 -3.51 12.07 -13.69
C VAL A 89 -3.76 11.92 -12.19
N LEU A 90 -5.01 11.69 -11.76
CA LEU A 90 -5.33 11.44 -10.36
C LEU A 90 -4.61 10.19 -9.83
N LEU A 91 -4.63 9.09 -10.58
CA LEU A 91 -3.90 7.87 -10.24
C LEU A 91 -2.39 8.11 -10.11
N MET A 92 -1.78 8.86 -11.04
CA MET A 92 -0.36 9.22 -10.96
C MET A 92 -0.04 10.03 -9.71
N ILE A 93 -0.82 11.08 -9.42
CA ILE A 93 -0.60 11.95 -8.25
C ILE A 93 -0.76 11.15 -6.96
N THR A 94 -1.81 10.33 -6.86
CA THR A 94 -2.06 9.49 -5.67
C THR A 94 -0.97 8.45 -5.50
N GLY A 95 -0.60 7.73 -6.56
CA GLY A 95 0.48 6.74 -6.52
C GLY A 95 1.81 7.35 -6.09
N MET A 96 2.15 8.52 -6.65
CA MET A 96 3.36 9.25 -6.29
C MET A 96 3.32 9.75 -4.84
N SER A 97 2.18 10.26 -4.38
CA SER A 97 1.99 10.72 -2.99
C SER A 97 2.20 9.59 -1.98
N PHE A 98 1.64 8.40 -2.25
CA PHE A 98 1.83 7.22 -1.41
C PHE A 98 3.26 6.68 -1.47
N ALA A 99 3.87 6.64 -2.66
CA ALA A 99 5.27 6.23 -2.79
C ALA A 99 6.21 7.15 -2.00
N MET A 100 6.07 8.47 -2.17
CA MET A 100 6.86 9.47 -1.43
C MET A 100 6.60 9.40 0.08
N SER A 101 5.35 9.21 0.50
CA SER A 101 5.00 9.01 1.91
C SER A 101 5.62 7.74 2.46
N GLY A 102 5.62 6.64 1.70
CA GLY A 102 6.28 5.38 2.07
C GLY A 102 7.77 5.58 2.32
N PHE A 103 8.47 6.27 1.42
CA PHE A 103 9.89 6.61 1.60
C PHE A 103 10.14 7.54 2.79
N ALA A 104 9.28 8.54 3.01
CA ALA A 104 9.38 9.45 4.15
C ALA A 104 9.18 8.70 5.48
N LEU A 105 8.16 7.83 5.55
CA LEU A 105 7.89 6.99 6.72
C LEU A 105 9.02 5.99 6.96
N ASP A 106 9.55 5.35 5.92
CA ASP A 106 10.69 4.44 6.06
C ASP A 106 11.90 5.19 6.63
N ARG A 107 12.18 6.41 6.16
CA ARG A 107 13.25 7.24 6.73
C ARG A 107 13.02 7.61 8.20
N MET A 108 11.77 7.84 8.62
CA MET A 108 11.45 8.18 10.01
C MET A 108 11.51 6.96 10.94
N PHE A 109 11.04 5.80 10.48
CA PHE A 109 10.89 4.60 11.29
C PHE A 109 12.06 3.61 11.18
N ASN A 110 12.95 3.76 10.20
CA ASN A 110 14.10 2.90 10.03
C ASN A 110 15.32 3.43 10.80
N PRO A 111 15.61 2.91 12.02
CA PRO A 111 16.75 3.35 12.81
C PRO A 111 18.10 3.04 12.15
N ARG A 112 18.15 2.18 11.11
CA ARG A 112 19.39 1.83 10.40
C ARG A 112 19.90 2.92 9.47
N LEU A 113 19.01 3.80 8.98
CA LEU A 113 19.40 4.93 8.12
C LEU A 113 19.96 6.12 8.90
N ARG A 114 19.95 6.05 10.25
CA ARG A 114 20.49 7.10 11.13
C ARG A 114 22.01 6.98 11.37
N THR A 115 22.65 5.93 10.88
CA THR A 115 24.06 5.59 11.15
C THR A 115 24.94 5.58 9.89
N ALA A 116 24.43 6.07 8.75
CA ALA A 116 25.19 6.20 7.50
C ALA A 116 25.44 7.69 7.19
#